data_AF-A0A6N2MPG0-F1
#
_entry.id   AF-A0A6N2MPG0-F1
#
_cell.length_a   1.000
_cell.length_b   1.000
_cell.length_c   1.000
_cell.angle_alpha   90.00
_cell.angle_beta   90.00
_cell.angle_gamma   90.00
#
_symmetry.space_group_name_H-M   'P 1'
#
loop_
_entity.id
_entity.type
_entity.pdbx_description
1 polymer ?
#
loop_
_entity_poly.entity_id
_entity_poly.type
_entity_poly.pdbx_seq_one_letter_code
_entity_poly.pdbx_strand_id
1 'polypeptide(L)'
;MKSWNQNRIMKVRILEFIYSSKQFKTKGGLTAGTATTHYYESEEFKIKQEKTKCFTCSPQEVISGGDYRQSTYCHLLLGLFFCDQVEFITSTFAYSIVQALREFEVVWREICDDIKKGTLSERISLPKMRKAVLSIISPNPSLASKIEESCEELENQNWVGLITKIWPNSKLDATLLAKTKALCWGLPLVSADYGSTESWIGANVDPYLPPEDATFAVIPTFSYYEFMPLYRQNQDCGSAIDDFIEDEPVPLSKVKEGQEYDIVLTIFTGSPSNNSPALSIFPFFA
;
A
#
# COMPACT_ATOMS: atom_id res chain seq x y z
N MET A 1 -9.90 -24.11 40.54
CA MET A 1 -10.61 -24.28 39.25
C MET A 1 -11.22 -22.94 38.87
N LYS A 2 -10.90 -22.24 37.79
CA LYS A 2 -9.90 -22.37 36.71
C LYS A 2 -9.16 -21.03 36.68
N SER A 3 -7.83 -21.07 36.63
CA SER A 3 -6.99 -19.88 36.49
C SER A 3 -7.27 -19.22 35.14
N TRP A 4 -7.57 -17.92 35.17
CA TRP A 4 -7.57 -17.09 33.99
C TRP A 4 -6.15 -17.07 33.43
N ASN A 5 -5.97 -17.65 32.25
CA ASN A 5 -4.68 -17.72 31.59
C ASN A 5 -4.35 -16.33 31.05
N GLN A 6 -3.45 -15.65 31.75
CA GLN A 6 -2.68 -14.51 31.26
C GLN A 6 -1.75 -15.00 30.13
N ASN A 7 -2.25 -15.25 28.91
CA ASN A 7 -1.37 -15.60 27.79
C ASN A 7 -2.00 -15.37 26.40
N ARG A 8 -1.20 -14.74 25.53
CA ARG A 8 -1.40 -14.35 24.11
C ARG A 8 -2.12 -13.02 23.85
N ILE A 9 -1.39 -11.92 24.05
CA ILE A 9 -1.52 -10.79 23.11
C ILE A 9 -0.99 -11.33 21.77
N MET A 10 -1.89 -11.76 20.88
CA MET A 10 -1.51 -12.15 19.51
C MET A 10 -0.94 -10.90 18.84
N LYS A 11 0.30 -10.96 18.37
CA LYS A 11 0.90 -9.83 17.63
C LYS A 11 0.19 -9.75 16.28
N VAL A 12 -0.57 -8.67 16.08
CA VAL A 12 -1.21 -8.38 14.80
C VAL A 12 -0.14 -8.02 13.78
N ARG A 13 -0.26 -8.58 12.58
CA ARG A 13 0.64 -8.29 11.47
C ARG A 13 -0.08 -7.77 10.24
N ILE A 14 0.68 -6.99 9.47
CA ILE A 14 0.27 -6.44 8.19
C ILE A 14 1.17 -7.04 7.12
N LEU A 15 0.57 -7.67 6.11
CA LEU A 15 1.27 -8.06 4.89
C LEU A 15 1.27 -6.86 3.94
N GLU A 16 2.41 -6.19 3.86
CA GLU A 16 2.58 -4.98 3.06
C GLU A 16 3.43 -5.29 1.83
N PHE A 17 2.88 -5.07 0.64
CA PHE A 17 3.65 -5.11 -0.61
C PHE A 17 4.21 -3.73 -0.91
N ILE A 18 5.22 -3.34 -0.14
CA ILE A 18 5.84 -2.00 -0.19
C ILE A 18 7.31 -2.11 -0.61
N TYR A 19 7.71 -1.20 -1.49
CA TYR A 19 9.02 -1.24 -2.13
C TYR A 19 9.66 0.13 -2.00
N SER A 20 10.84 0.17 -1.37
CA SER A 20 11.68 1.35 -1.30
C SER A 20 12.63 1.38 -2.50
N SER A 21 12.70 2.56 -3.13
CA SER A 21 13.58 2.83 -4.26
C SER A 21 14.99 3.18 -3.79
N LYS A 22 15.99 3.06 -4.67
CA LYS A 22 17.33 3.56 -4.35
C LYS A 22 17.30 5.08 -4.21
N GLN A 23 17.58 5.57 -3.01
CA GLN A 23 17.87 6.98 -2.81
C GLN A 23 19.20 7.34 -3.49
N PHE A 24 19.26 8.53 -4.07
CA PHE A 24 20.48 9.08 -4.62
C PHE A 24 20.74 10.48 -4.08
N LYS A 25 22.00 10.89 -4.10
CA LYS A 25 22.39 12.25 -3.72
C LYS A 25 22.37 13.15 -4.94
N THR A 26 21.69 14.28 -4.85
CA THR A 26 21.79 15.33 -5.86
C THR A 26 23.19 15.94 -5.85
N LYS A 27 23.56 16.66 -6.91
CA LYS A 27 24.85 17.38 -6.95
C LYS A 27 25.04 18.36 -5.79
N GLY A 28 23.95 18.84 -5.18
CA GLY A 28 23.95 19.70 -3.99
C GLY A 28 23.95 18.97 -2.65
N GLY A 29 24.07 17.64 -2.61
CA GLY A 29 24.15 16.85 -1.37
C GLY A 29 22.82 16.48 -0.73
N LEU A 30 21.69 16.90 -1.31
CA LEU A 30 20.35 16.51 -0.86
C LEU A 30 20.03 15.07 -1.25
N THR A 31 19.33 14.35 -0.39
CA THR A 31 18.82 13.00 -0.70
C THR A 31 17.55 13.11 -1.52
N ALA A 32 17.51 12.48 -2.69
CA ALA A 32 16.34 12.35 -3.54
C ALA A 32 15.89 10.89 -3.63
N GLY A 33 14.58 10.66 -3.65
CA GLY A 33 13.91 9.36 -3.67
C GLY A 33 12.39 9.55 -3.69
N THR A 34 11.62 8.46 -3.81
CA THR A 34 10.15 8.56 -3.74
C THR A 34 9.67 8.96 -2.35
N ALA A 35 8.52 9.64 -2.25
CA ALA A 35 7.94 10.02 -0.96
C ALA A 35 7.72 8.80 -0.04
N THR A 36 7.26 7.68 -0.61
CA THR A 36 7.08 6.41 0.10
C THR A 36 8.40 5.84 0.65
N THR A 37 9.49 5.94 -0.12
CA THR A 37 10.83 5.52 0.32
C THR A 37 11.26 6.30 1.56
N HIS A 38 11.09 7.63 1.55
CA HIS A 38 11.41 8.46 2.71
C HIS A 38 10.52 8.13 3.91
N TYR A 39 9.24 7.86 3.70
CA TYR A 39 8.33 7.46 4.78
C TYR A 39 8.71 6.12 5.42
N TYR A 40 9.01 5.08 4.64
CA TYR A 40 9.38 3.76 5.18
C TYR A 40 10.71 3.75 5.93
N GLU A 41 11.58 4.73 5.68
CA GLU A 41 12.85 4.91 6.39
C GLU A 41 12.74 5.85 7.61
N SER A 42 11.60 6.52 7.77
CA SER A 42 11.36 7.48 8.84
C SER A 42 11.26 6.83 10.22
N GLU A 43 11.59 7.60 11.26
CA GLU A 43 11.43 7.13 12.64
C GLU A 43 9.94 7.09 13.03
N GLU A 44 9.13 7.95 12.40
CA GLU A 44 7.68 8.00 12.53
C GLU A 44 7.03 6.67 12.13
N PHE A 45 7.51 6.02 11.06
CA PHE A 45 7.02 4.70 10.64
C PHE A 45 7.29 3.65 11.72
N LYS A 46 8.50 3.62 12.29
CA LYS A 46 8.84 2.68 13.39
C LYS A 46 8.02 2.96 14.65
N ILE A 47 7.92 4.22 15.06
CA ILE A 47 7.15 4.64 16.22
C ILE A 47 5.67 4.29 16.04
N LYS A 48 5.10 4.46 14.84
CA LYS A 48 3.72 4.09 14.54
C LYS A 48 3.49 2.60 14.78
N GLN A 49 4.35 1.73 14.25
CA GLN A 49 4.26 0.28 14.47
C GLN A 49 4.36 -0.10 15.96
N GLU A 50 5.29 0.53 16.69
CA GLU A 50 5.45 0.28 18.12
C GLU A 50 4.25 0.73 18.97
N LYS A 51 3.60 1.84 18.59
CA LYS A 51 2.41 2.39 19.25
C LYS A 51 1.16 1.57 18.94
N THR A 52 0.94 1.20 17.68
CA THR A 52 -0.26 0.44 17.27
C THR A 52 -0.14 -1.06 17.56
N LYS A 53 1.08 -1.54 17.88
CA LYS A 53 1.40 -2.98 18.01
C LYS A 53 1.07 -3.79 16.75
N CYS A 54 0.93 -3.13 15.61
CA CYS A 54 0.75 -3.75 14.30
C CYS A 54 2.10 -3.70 13.57
N PHE A 55 2.68 -4.87 13.34
CA PHE A 55 4.01 -4.98 12.76
C PHE A 55 3.93 -5.49 11.32
N THR A 56 4.73 -4.91 10.45
CA THR A 56 4.89 -5.45 9.09
C THR A 56 5.45 -6.88 9.15
N CYS A 57 5.02 -7.74 8.23
CA CYS A 57 5.61 -9.07 8.08
C CYS A 57 7.07 -9.01 7.63
N SER A 58 7.42 -7.97 6.86
CA SER A 58 8.68 -7.91 6.11
C SER A 58 9.69 -6.97 6.78
N PRO A 59 10.94 -7.43 7.02
CA PRO A 59 11.96 -6.57 7.60
C PRO A 59 12.42 -5.48 6.62
N GLN A 60 13.11 -4.46 7.14
CA GLN A 60 13.56 -3.32 6.33
C GLN A 60 14.49 -3.75 5.19
N GLU A 61 15.28 -4.80 5.36
CA GLU A 61 16.17 -5.32 4.32
C GLU A 61 15.40 -5.92 3.12
N VAL A 62 14.15 -6.32 3.32
CA VAL A 62 13.24 -6.72 2.24
C VAL A 62 12.66 -5.47 1.58
N ILE A 63 12.11 -4.53 2.37
CA ILE A 63 11.47 -3.30 1.86
C ILE A 63 12.46 -2.44 1.07
N SER A 64 13.67 -2.24 1.60
CA SER A 64 14.78 -1.48 1.00
C SER A 64 15.72 -2.33 0.16
N GLY A 65 15.29 -3.54 -0.26
CA GLY A 65 16.10 -4.46 -1.05
C GLY A 65 16.48 -3.91 -2.43
N GLY A 66 15.66 -3.02 -3.01
CA GLY A 66 15.90 -2.38 -4.30
C GLY A 66 15.73 -3.29 -5.52
N ASP A 67 15.53 -4.60 -5.33
CA ASP A 67 15.11 -5.56 -6.35
C ASP A 67 13.66 -5.98 -6.08
N TYR A 68 12.76 -5.54 -6.97
CA TYR A 68 11.33 -5.79 -6.83
C TYR A 68 11.01 -7.29 -6.75
N ARG A 69 11.61 -8.12 -7.61
CA ARG A 69 11.26 -9.55 -7.70
C ARG A 69 11.69 -10.30 -6.46
N GLN A 70 12.90 -10.04 -5.96
CA GLN A 70 13.39 -10.65 -4.73
C GLN A 70 12.58 -10.19 -3.51
N SER A 71 12.21 -8.91 -3.47
CA SER A 71 11.41 -8.35 -2.38
C SER A 71 10.01 -8.96 -2.36
N THR A 72 9.33 -9.04 -3.52
CA THR A 72 8.00 -9.66 -3.65
C THR A 72 8.01 -11.11 -3.17
N TYR A 73 9.00 -11.91 -3.57
CA TYR A 73 9.14 -13.28 -3.08
C TYR A 73 9.24 -13.33 -1.55
N CYS A 74 10.05 -12.46 -0.96
CA CYS A 74 10.21 -12.41 0.50
C CYS A 74 8.95 -11.88 1.23
N HIS A 75 8.23 -10.92 0.64
CA HIS A 75 6.95 -10.45 1.17
C HIS A 75 5.93 -11.59 1.21
N LEU A 76 5.79 -12.34 0.12
CA LEU A 76 4.89 -13.50 0.03
C LEU A 76 5.29 -14.59 1.04
N LEU A 77 6.57 -14.95 1.10
CA LEU A 77 7.08 -15.98 2.00
C LEU A 77 6.82 -15.63 3.47
N LEU A 78 7.10 -14.39 3.88
CA LEU A 78 6.86 -13.93 5.25
C LEU A 78 5.36 -13.77 5.53
N GLY A 79 4.57 -13.34 4.54
CA GLY A 79 3.11 -13.29 4.62
C GLY A 79 2.49 -14.66 4.86
N LEU A 80 3.00 -15.71 4.20
CA LEU A 80 2.62 -17.09 4.42
C LEU A 80 3.11 -17.62 5.77
N PHE A 81 4.37 -17.35 6.13
CA PHE A 81 4.95 -17.80 7.40
C PHE A 81 4.18 -17.27 8.61
N PHE A 82 3.60 -16.07 8.48
CA PHE A 82 2.78 -15.44 9.49
C PHE A 82 1.27 -15.46 9.19
N CYS A 83 0.78 -16.35 8.32
CA CYS A 83 -0.59 -16.30 7.80
C CYS A 83 -1.68 -16.13 8.88
N ASP A 84 -1.55 -16.83 10.02
CA ASP A 84 -2.50 -16.77 11.14
C ASP A 84 -2.51 -15.41 11.89
N GLN A 85 -1.45 -14.62 11.75
CA GLN A 85 -1.26 -13.31 12.40
C GLN A 85 -1.61 -12.14 11.47
N VAL A 86 -1.81 -12.39 10.17
CA VAL A 86 -2.11 -11.34 9.19
C VAL A 86 -3.57 -10.92 9.31
N GLU A 87 -3.80 -9.68 9.74
CA GLU A 87 -5.13 -9.07 9.78
C GLU A 87 -5.35 -8.07 8.64
N PHE A 88 -4.28 -7.60 7.99
CA PHE A 88 -4.37 -6.62 6.92
C PHE A 88 -3.40 -6.99 5.79
N ILE A 89 -3.88 -6.90 4.56
CA ILE A 89 -3.06 -6.98 3.35
C ILE A 89 -3.18 -5.63 2.64
N THR A 90 -2.05 -4.97 2.42
CA THR A 90 -2.05 -3.61 1.88
C THR A 90 -0.85 -3.33 0.98
N SER A 91 -0.98 -2.28 0.19
CA SER A 91 0.08 -1.67 -0.58
C SER A 91 -0.30 -0.23 -0.89
N THR A 92 0.69 0.62 -1.18
CA THR A 92 0.45 1.96 -1.71
C THR A 92 -0.37 1.92 -3.01
N PHE A 93 -0.14 0.90 -3.85
CA PHE A 93 -0.81 0.77 -5.13
C PHE A 93 -1.50 -0.59 -5.24
N ALA A 94 -2.77 -0.57 -5.64
CA ALA A 94 -3.54 -1.75 -6.01
C ALA A 94 -2.79 -2.69 -6.97
N TYR A 95 -2.11 -2.10 -7.95
CA TYR A 95 -1.29 -2.82 -8.93
C TYR A 95 -0.23 -3.71 -8.28
N SER A 96 0.41 -3.26 -7.20
CA SER A 96 1.44 -4.02 -6.51
C SER A 96 0.90 -5.30 -5.84
N ILE A 97 -0.32 -5.24 -5.30
CA ILE A 97 -1.02 -6.41 -4.76
C ILE A 97 -1.31 -7.41 -5.88
N VAL A 98 -1.87 -6.94 -7.00
CA VAL A 98 -2.17 -7.78 -8.15
C VAL A 98 -0.91 -8.47 -8.68
N GLN A 99 0.18 -7.72 -8.87
CA GLN A 99 1.44 -8.30 -9.34
C GLN A 99 2.02 -9.32 -8.36
N ALA A 100 1.99 -9.03 -7.05
CA ALA A 100 2.48 -9.96 -6.05
C ALA A 100 1.69 -11.26 -6.05
N LEU A 101 0.36 -11.18 -6.18
CA LEU A 101 -0.49 -12.36 -6.16
C LEU A 101 -0.41 -13.13 -7.48
N ARG A 102 -0.14 -12.48 -8.61
CA ARG A 102 0.21 -13.16 -9.88
C ARG A 102 1.54 -13.90 -9.77
N GLU A 103 2.55 -13.31 -9.15
CA GLU A 103 3.83 -14.01 -8.89
C GLU A 103 3.60 -15.20 -7.96
N PHE A 104 2.73 -15.06 -6.94
CA PHE A 104 2.38 -16.14 -6.01
C PHE A 104 1.86 -17.38 -6.73
N GLU A 105 0.99 -17.23 -7.74
CA GLU A 105 0.50 -18.35 -8.55
C GLU A 105 1.64 -19.19 -9.17
N VAL A 106 2.79 -18.57 -9.43
CA VAL A 106 3.96 -19.20 -10.04
C VAL A 106 4.91 -19.80 -9.00
N VAL A 107 5.11 -19.11 -7.87
CA VAL A 107 6.20 -19.44 -6.92
C VAL A 107 5.75 -20.15 -5.63
N TRP A 108 4.45 -20.37 -5.43
CA TRP A 108 3.93 -20.90 -4.15
C TRP A 108 4.57 -22.24 -3.73
N ARG A 109 4.85 -23.15 -4.68
CA ARG A 109 5.50 -24.45 -4.39
C ARG A 109 6.90 -24.26 -3.81
N GLU A 110 7.66 -23.35 -4.41
CA GLU A 110 9.01 -23.02 -3.98
C GLU A 110 9.00 -22.38 -2.59
N ILE A 111 8.04 -21.48 -2.33
CA ILE A 111 7.87 -20.87 -1.00
C ILE A 111 7.49 -21.93 0.04
N CYS A 112 6.60 -22.88 -0.29
CA CYS A 112 6.23 -23.96 0.63
C CYS A 112 7.43 -24.84 0.98
N ASP A 113 8.26 -25.17 -0.01
CA ASP A 113 9.52 -25.89 0.19
C ASP A 113 10.48 -25.15 1.13
N ASP A 114 10.60 -23.83 0.98
CA ASP A 114 11.43 -22.98 1.84
C ASP A 114 10.88 -22.91 3.27
N ILE A 115 9.57 -22.77 3.46
CA ILE A 115 8.93 -22.81 4.78
C ILE A 115 9.15 -24.18 5.43
N LYS A 116 8.99 -25.26 4.66
CA LYS A 116 9.14 -26.64 5.14
C LYS A 116 10.55 -26.91 5.66
N LYS A 117 11.56 -26.46 4.93
CA LYS A 117 12.99 -26.69 5.23
C LYS A 117 13.60 -25.60 6.10
N GLY A 118 12.93 -24.46 6.27
CA GLY A 118 13.50 -23.26 6.89
C GLY A 118 14.67 -22.69 6.07
N THR A 119 14.60 -22.82 4.75
CA THR A 119 15.62 -22.35 3.80
C THR A 119 15.12 -21.14 3.03
N LEU A 120 16.00 -20.59 2.20
CA LEU A 120 15.61 -19.53 1.27
C LEU A 120 16.21 -19.84 -0.11
N SER A 121 15.34 -19.77 -1.11
CA SER A 121 15.64 -19.98 -2.52
C SER A 121 16.85 -19.17 -2.99
N GLU A 122 17.59 -19.76 -3.94
CA GLU A 122 18.71 -19.13 -4.64
C GLU A 122 18.28 -17.90 -5.47
N ARG A 123 16.98 -17.73 -5.72
CA ARG A 123 16.43 -16.49 -6.29
C ARG A 123 16.79 -15.26 -5.46
N ILE A 124 16.93 -15.44 -4.15
CA ILE A 124 17.30 -14.36 -3.23
C ILE A 124 18.82 -14.29 -3.13
N SER A 125 19.40 -13.49 -4.01
CA SER A 125 20.84 -13.27 -4.13
C SER A 125 21.36 -12.20 -3.16
N LEU A 126 20.50 -11.27 -2.72
CA LEU A 126 20.89 -10.15 -1.86
C LEU A 126 21.26 -10.63 -0.44
N PRO A 127 22.54 -10.52 -0.01
CA PRO A 127 22.99 -11.13 1.25
C PRO A 127 22.30 -10.57 2.51
N LYS A 128 22.03 -9.27 2.53
CA LYS A 128 21.35 -8.61 3.68
C LYS A 128 19.91 -9.09 3.81
N MET A 129 19.17 -9.10 2.69
CA MET A 129 17.79 -9.59 2.63
C MET A 129 17.72 -11.06 3.06
N ARG A 130 18.57 -11.91 2.48
CA ARG A 130 18.65 -13.33 2.80
C ARG A 130 18.95 -13.58 4.28
N LYS A 131 19.90 -12.84 4.87
CA LYS A 131 20.20 -12.93 6.31
C LYS A 131 19.00 -12.53 7.17
N ALA A 132 18.30 -11.45 6.82
CA ALA A 132 17.15 -10.95 7.58
C ALA A 132 15.95 -11.91 7.52
N VAL A 133 15.68 -12.50 6.35
CA VAL A 133 14.59 -13.50 6.21
C VAL A 133 14.93 -14.77 6.99
N LEU A 134 16.16 -15.29 6.86
CA LEU A 134 16.61 -16.49 7.58
C LEU A 134 16.68 -16.31 9.10
N SER A 135 16.78 -15.08 9.62
CA SER A 135 16.67 -14.85 11.07
C SER A 135 15.23 -14.86 11.59
N ILE A 136 14.25 -14.85 10.69
CA ILE A 136 12.81 -14.84 11.02
C ILE A 136 12.21 -16.23 10.85
N ILE A 137 12.49 -16.89 9.72
CA ILE A 137 11.89 -18.18 9.41
C ILE A 137 12.59 -19.32 10.13
N SER A 138 11.82 -20.38 10.42
CA SER A 138 12.33 -21.64 10.96
C SER A 138 11.60 -22.80 10.27
N PRO A 139 12.20 -24.00 10.19
CA PRO A 139 11.58 -25.14 9.52
C PRO A 139 10.19 -25.43 10.11
N ASN A 140 9.15 -25.35 9.27
CA ASN A 140 7.77 -25.60 9.68
C ASN A 140 7.03 -26.46 8.64
N PRO A 141 7.26 -27.80 8.64
CA PRO A 141 6.60 -28.70 7.70
C PRO A 141 5.08 -28.71 7.82
N SER A 142 4.55 -28.52 9.03
CA SER A 142 3.10 -28.52 9.28
C SER A 142 2.39 -27.34 8.64
N LEU A 143 3.02 -26.16 8.65
CA LEU A 143 2.50 -24.97 7.99
C LEU A 143 2.61 -25.11 6.47
N ALA A 144 3.78 -25.57 5.99
CA ALA A 144 3.99 -25.79 4.57
C ALA A 144 2.93 -26.71 3.97
N SER A 145 2.66 -27.88 4.57
CA SER A 145 1.66 -28.80 4.04
C SER A 145 0.23 -28.25 4.04
N LYS A 146 -0.15 -27.43 5.04
CA LYS A 146 -1.47 -26.77 5.06
C LYS A 146 -1.62 -25.75 3.94
N ILE A 147 -0.56 -24.98 3.68
CA ILE A 147 -0.53 -23.99 2.59
C ILE A 147 -0.51 -24.73 1.24
N GLU A 148 0.28 -25.80 1.11
CA GLU A 148 0.32 -26.65 -0.09
C GLU A 148 -1.08 -27.16 -0.45
N GLU A 149 -1.79 -27.79 0.50
CA GLU A 149 -3.16 -28.28 0.31
C GLU A 149 -4.11 -27.15 -0.12
N SER A 150 -4.01 -26.00 0.53
CA SER A 150 -4.84 -24.82 0.19
C SER A 150 -4.55 -24.30 -1.22
N CYS A 151 -3.27 -24.26 -1.63
CA CYS A 151 -2.85 -23.81 -2.96
C CYS A 151 -3.27 -24.80 -4.05
N GLU A 152 -3.17 -26.12 -3.80
CA GLU A 152 -3.64 -27.14 -4.75
C GLU A 152 -5.16 -27.04 -4.99
N GLU A 153 -5.94 -26.81 -3.94
CA GLU A 153 -7.38 -26.53 -4.08
C GLU A 153 -7.64 -25.25 -4.89
N LEU A 154 -6.88 -24.18 -4.62
CA LEU A 154 -7.01 -22.90 -5.32
C LEU A 154 -6.64 -23.00 -6.81
N GLU A 155 -5.60 -23.75 -7.17
CA GLU A 155 -5.22 -24.00 -8.57
C GLU A 155 -6.39 -24.62 -9.35
N ASN A 156 -7.10 -25.58 -8.76
CA ASN A 156 -8.28 -26.21 -9.36
C ASN A 156 -9.48 -25.24 -9.50
N GLN A 157 -9.51 -24.18 -8.69
CA GLN A 157 -10.55 -23.15 -8.70
C GLN A 157 -10.11 -21.86 -9.39
N ASN A 158 -9.02 -21.90 -10.16
CA ASN A 158 -8.46 -20.75 -10.87
C ASN A 158 -8.21 -19.54 -9.94
N TRP A 159 -7.68 -19.83 -8.73
CA TRP A 159 -7.29 -18.88 -7.69
C TRP A 159 -8.41 -17.99 -7.14
N VAL A 160 -9.67 -18.37 -7.35
CA VAL A 160 -10.82 -17.65 -6.78
C VAL A 160 -10.81 -17.81 -5.25
N GLY A 161 -10.91 -16.69 -4.53
CA GLY A 161 -10.93 -16.68 -3.06
C GLY A 161 -9.55 -16.89 -2.41
N LEU A 162 -8.46 -16.73 -3.16
CA LEU A 162 -7.08 -16.91 -2.70
C LEU A 162 -6.82 -16.26 -1.34
N ILE A 163 -7.12 -14.97 -1.20
CA ILE A 163 -6.82 -14.25 0.04
C ILE A 163 -7.62 -14.82 1.22
N THR A 164 -8.92 -15.08 1.04
CA THR A 164 -9.77 -15.62 2.12
C THR A 164 -9.36 -17.03 2.54
N LYS A 165 -8.77 -17.81 1.63
CA LYS A 165 -8.32 -19.18 1.90
C LYS A 165 -6.97 -19.19 2.63
N ILE A 166 -6.03 -18.36 2.19
CA ILE A 166 -4.66 -18.33 2.73
C ILE A 166 -4.55 -17.43 3.97
N TRP A 167 -5.23 -16.29 3.98
CA TRP A 167 -5.25 -15.30 5.05
C TRP A 167 -6.68 -15.07 5.54
N PRO A 168 -7.31 -16.05 6.21
CA PRO A 168 -8.73 -16.02 6.54
C PRO A 168 -9.13 -14.90 7.50
N ASN A 169 -8.19 -14.38 8.30
CA ASN A 169 -8.43 -13.28 9.24
C ASN A 169 -8.17 -11.90 8.63
N SER A 170 -7.75 -11.83 7.36
CA SER A 170 -7.28 -10.58 6.76
C SER A 170 -8.38 -9.72 6.13
N LYS A 171 -8.18 -8.41 6.21
CA LYS A 171 -8.89 -7.37 5.47
C LYS A 171 -7.96 -6.81 4.40
N LEU A 172 -8.50 -6.51 3.21
CA LEU A 172 -7.72 -5.92 2.13
C LEU A 172 -7.88 -4.40 2.12
N ASP A 173 -6.77 -3.69 2.31
CA ASP A 173 -6.71 -2.23 2.19
C ASP A 173 -5.94 -1.89 0.92
N ALA A 174 -6.68 -1.51 -0.11
CA ALA A 174 -6.15 -1.23 -1.43
C ALA A 174 -6.78 0.05 -1.95
N THR A 175 -6.10 1.14 -1.66
CA THR A 175 -6.50 2.54 -1.88
C THR A 175 -6.89 2.91 -3.33
N LEU A 176 -6.71 2.00 -4.29
CA LEU A 176 -6.91 2.25 -5.72
C LEU A 176 -7.53 1.08 -6.50
N LEU A 177 -8.05 0.01 -5.86
CA LEU A 177 -8.71 -1.10 -6.60
C LEU A 177 -10.09 -0.72 -7.18
N ALA A 178 -10.47 0.56 -7.10
CA ALA A 178 -11.81 1.04 -7.37
C ALA A 178 -12.37 0.73 -8.77
N LYS A 179 -11.50 0.56 -9.76
CA LYS A 179 -11.95 0.39 -11.15
C LYS A 179 -11.94 -1.07 -11.64
N THR A 180 -11.61 -2.07 -10.83
CA THR A 180 -11.53 -3.48 -11.29
C THR A 180 -12.15 -4.51 -10.32
N LYS A 181 -13.49 -4.53 -10.21
CA LYS A 181 -14.27 -5.60 -9.56
C LYS A 181 -13.85 -7.02 -10.00
N ALA A 182 -13.44 -7.17 -11.26
CA ALA A 182 -13.07 -8.46 -11.85
C ALA A 182 -11.79 -9.09 -11.27
N LEU A 183 -10.94 -8.33 -10.56
CA LEU A 183 -9.67 -8.82 -10.02
C LEU A 183 -9.72 -9.19 -8.53
N CYS A 184 -10.84 -8.93 -7.84
CA CYS A 184 -10.81 -8.74 -6.39
C CYS A 184 -11.19 -9.95 -5.53
N TRP A 185 -11.24 -11.17 -6.08
CA TRP A 185 -11.37 -12.43 -5.33
C TRP A 185 -12.36 -12.43 -4.14
N GLY A 186 -13.43 -11.64 -4.22
CA GLY A 186 -14.51 -11.58 -3.23
C GLY A 186 -14.27 -10.75 -1.95
N LEU A 187 -13.24 -9.90 -1.87
CA LEU A 187 -12.95 -9.14 -0.64
C LEU A 187 -13.50 -7.69 -0.63
N PRO A 188 -13.86 -7.16 0.56
CA PRO A 188 -14.18 -5.75 0.73
C PRO A 188 -12.93 -4.92 0.44
N LEU A 189 -13.03 -4.00 -0.52
CA LEU A 189 -11.98 -3.07 -0.89
C LEU A 189 -12.09 -1.83 -0.01
N VAL A 190 -11.11 -1.63 0.85
CA VAL A 190 -11.00 -0.41 1.62
C VAL A 190 -10.04 0.54 0.92
N SER A 191 -10.41 1.82 0.82
CA SER A 191 -9.48 2.89 0.48
C SER A 191 -9.34 3.81 1.68
N ALA A 192 -8.15 3.90 2.26
CA ALA A 192 -7.93 4.63 3.50
C ALA A 192 -7.65 6.13 3.29
N ASP A 193 -6.66 6.47 2.48
CA ASP A 193 -6.11 7.84 2.39
C ASP A 193 -5.96 8.31 0.94
N TYR A 194 -6.18 9.60 0.69
CA TYR A 194 -5.93 10.26 -0.58
C TYR A 194 -4.77 11.25 -0.44
N GLY A 195 -3.76 11.18 -1.32
CA GLY A 195 -2.58 12.02 -1.24
C GLY A 195 -1.68 11.96 -2.47
N SER A 196 -0.72 12.88 -2.53
CA SER A 196 0.29 13.00 -3.58
C SER A 196 1.70 13.00 -2.98
N THR A 197 2.73 13.13 -3.83
CA THR A 197 4.12 13.29 -3.38
C THR A 197 4.36 14.59 -2.62
N GLU A 198 3.52 15.61 -2.87
CA GLU A 198 3.61 16.95 -2.30
C GLU A 198 2.90 17.05 -0.95
N SER A 199 1.79 16.31 -0.76
CA SER A 199 1.04 16.34 0.49
C SER A 199 0.03 15.19 0.62
N TRP A 200 -0.29 14.79 1.87
CA TRP A 200 -1.53 14.07 2.14
C TRP A 200 -2.71 15.03 1.99
N ILE A 201 -3.79 14.58 1.35
CA ILE A 201 -4.93 15.45 1.00
C ILE A 201 -6.14 15.14 1.87
N GLY A 202 -6.56 13.88 1.96
CA GLY A 202 -7.79 13.53 2.67
C GLY A 202 -7.83 12.08 3.15
N ALA A 203 -8.78 11.79 4.01
CA ALA A 203 -9.06 10.44 4.51
C ALA A 203 -10.47 10.02 4.08
N ASN A 204 -10.66 8.73 3.78
CA ASN A 204 -11.98 8.21 3.42
C ASN A 204 -12.93 8.29 4.62
N VAL A 205 -14.10 8.90 4.41
CA VAL A 205 -15.10 9.07 5.47
C VAL A 205 -15.86 7.80 5.77
N ASP A 206 -16.02 6.92 4.78
CA ASP A 206 -16.66 5.62 4.93
C ASP A 206 -15.86 4.55 4.18
N PRO A 207 -14.89 3.91 4.87
CA PRO A 207 -14.03 2.88 4.28
C PRO A 207 -14.78 1.59 3.93
N TYR A 208 -16.05 1.42 4.33
CA TYR A 208 -16.83 0.21 4.05
C TYR A 208 -17.68 0.33 2.77
N LEU A 209 -17.82 1.55 2.23
CA LEU A 209 -18.49 1.75 0.95
C LEU A 209 -17.68 1.11 -0.18
N PRO A 210 -18.35 0.64 -1.25
CA PRO A 210 -17.64 0.17 -2.41
C PRO A 210 -16.81 1.33 -3.00
N PRO A 211 -15.67 1.05 -3.63
CA PRO A 211 -14.76 2.12 -4.04
C PRO A 211 -15.35 3.13 -5.03
N GLU A 212 -16.35 2.74 -5.82
CA GLU A 212 -17.11 3.66 -6.68
C GLU A 212 -17.86 4.76 -5.92
N ASP A 213 -18.15 4.53 -4.63
CA ASP A 213 -18.84 5.46 -3.74
C ASP A 213 -17.89 6.07 -2.69
N ALA A 214 -16.57 5.85 -2.82
CA ALA A 214 -15.58 6.34 -1.87
C ALA A 214 -15.53 7.87 -1.87
N THR A 215 -15.63 8.46 -0.68
CA THR A 215 -15.60 9.92 -0.48
C THR A 215 -14.48 10.27 0.49
N PHE A 216 -13.60 11.20 0.11
CA PHE A 216 -12.49 11.63 0.94
C PHE A 216 -12.76 13.00 1.55
N ALA A 217 -12.65 13.10 2.87
CA ALA A 217 -12.66 14.38 3.56
C ALA A 217 -11.25 14.98 3.53
N VAL A 218 -11.14 16.18 2.96
CA VAL A 218 -9.89 16.95 2.95
C VAL A 218 -9.51 17.31 4.39
N ILE A 219 -8.26 17.04 4.76
CA ILE A 219 -7.74 17.31 6.10
C ILE A 219 -7.00 18.66 6.07
N PRO A 220 -7.61 19.75 6.58
CA PRO A 220 -7.12 21.12 6.38
C PRO A 220 -5.80 21.42 7.11
N THR A 221 -5.31 20.50 7.94
CA THR A 221 -4.06 20.68 8.70
C THR A 221 -2.81 20.26 7.96
N PHE A 222 -2.91 19.50 6.86
CA PHE A 222 -1.73 19.05 6.11
C PHE A 222 -1.21 20.11 5.14
N SER A 223 -2.09 20.90 4.53
CA SER A 223 -1.74 21.97 3.59
C SER A 223 -2.85 23.01 3.52
N TYR A 224 -2.59 24.13 2.85
CA TYR A 224 -3.66 25.03 2.43
C TYR A 224 -4.19 24.58 1.06
N TYR A 225 -5.50 24.39 0.97
CA TYR A 225 -6.18 23.83 -0.21
C TYR A 225 -7.09 24.87 -0.83
N GLU A 226 -6.92 25.05 -2.14
CA GLU A 226 -7.83 25.80 -3.00
C GLU A 226 -8.33 24.89 -4.12
N PHE A 227 -9.47 25.23 -4.71
CA PHE A 227 -10.18 24.38 -5.67
C PHE A 227 -10.50 25.21 -6.90
N MET A 228 -9.89 24.85 -8.02
CA MET A 228 -10.07 25.53 -9.29
C MET A 228 -11.27 24.91 -10.03
N PRO A 229 -12.38 25.63 -10.24
CA PRO A 229 -13.56 25.07 -10.88
C PRO A 229 -13.26 24.65 -12.32
N LEU A 230 -13.71 23.46 -12.69
CA LEU A 230 -13.62 22.95 -14.06
C LEU A 230 -14.98 23.06 -14.75
N TYR A 231 -15.04 23.82 -15.85
CA TYR A 231 -16.24 23.89 -16.70
C TYR A 231 -16.00 23.16 -18.01
N ARG A 232 -16.86 22.18 -18.32
CA ARG A 232 -16.82 21.49 -19.62
C ARG A 232 -17.30 22.42 -20.73
N GLN A 233 -16.47 22.65 -21.75
CA GLN A 233 -16.96 23.23 -23.01
C GLN A 233 -17.89 22.22 -23.70
N ASN A 234 -19.08 22.67 -24.11
CA ASN A 234 -20.13 22.01 -24.92
C ASN A 234 -19.92 20.53 -25.34
N GLN A 235 -20.92 19.69 -25.06
CA GLN A 235 -21.00 18.25 -25.41
C GLN A 235 -20.97 17.90 -26.92
N ASP A 236 -20.70 18.84 -27.84
CA ASP A 236 -20.93 18.69 -29.29
C ASP A 236 -19.68 18.74 -30.19
N CYS A 237 -18.45 18.74 -29.63
CA CYS A 237 -17.22 18.68 -30.43
C CYS A 237 -16.45 17.36 -30.19
N GLY A 238 -16.54 16.45 -31.18
CA GLY A 238 -15.81 15.17 -31.22
C GLY A 238 -14.30 15.29 -31.47
N SER A 239 -13.60 16.21 -30.79
CA SER A 239 -12.14 16.27 -30.79
C SER A 239 -11.61 15.96 -29.39
N ALA A 240 -10.68 15.02 -29.31
CA ALA A 240 -10.06 14.52 -28.08
C ALA A 240 -9.05 15.51 -27.45
N ILE A 241 -9.48 16.75 -27.21
CA ILE A 241 -8.75 17.76 -26.45
C ILE A 241 -9.68 18.22 -25.34
N ASP A 242 -9.32 17.89 -24.11
CA ASP A 242 -10.08 18.15 -22.89
C ASP A 242 -9.92 19.64 -22.50
N ASP A 243 -10.57 20.54 -23.24
CA ASP A 243 -10.49 21.99 -23.00
C ASP A 243 -11.46 22.38 -21.88
N PHE A 244 -11.04 22.19 -20.62
CA PHE A 244 -11.72 22.78 -19.47
C PHE A 244 -11.42 24.29 -19.42
N ILE A 245 -12.46 25.10 -19.15
CA ILE A 245 -12.24 26.49 -18.78
C ILE A 245 -11.97 26.52 -17.27
N GLU A 246 -10.75 26.89 -16.90
CA GLU A 246 -10.35 27.16 -15.51
C GLU A 246 -10.84 28.56 -15.09
N ASP A 247 -11.28 28.68 -13.84
CA ASP A 247 -11.72 29.94 -13.22
C ASP A 247 -10.96 30.17 -11.90
N GLU A 248 -11.15 31.31 -11.25
CA GLU A 248 -10.38 31.64 -10.05
C GLU A 248 -10.55 30.57 -8.95
N PRO A 249 -9.45 30.13 -8.32
CA PRO A 249 -9.50 29.10 -7.29
C PRO A 249 -10.29 29.58 -6.07
N VAL A 250 -11.16 28.71 -5.55
CA VAL A 250 -11.97 28.98 -4.37
C VAL A 250 -11.41 28.23 -3.15
N PRO A 251 -11.51 28.80 -1.93
CA PRO A 251 -11.09 28.10 -0.71
C PRO A 251 -11.98 26.88 -0.44
N LEU A 252 -11.46 25.91 0.33
CA LEU A 252 -12.17 24.69 0.76
C LEU A 252 -13.61 24.94 1.28
N SER A 253 -13.86 26.06 1.95
CA SER A 253 -15.18 26.40 2.51
C SER A 253 -16.22 26.87 1.49
N LYS A 254 -15.81 27.09 0.23
CA LYS A 254 -16.67 27.63 -0.84
C LYS A 254 -16.90 26.64 -1.99
N VAL A 255 -16.46 25.39 -1.85
CA VAL A 255 -16.75 24.34 -2.83
C VAL A 255 -18.25 24.04 -2.87
N LYS A 256 -18.75 23.70 -4.05
CA LYS A 256 -20.17 23.39 -4.29
C LYS A 256 -20.35 21.91 -4.55
N GLU A 257 -21.41 21.34 -4.00
CA GLU A 257 -21.79 19.95 -4.25
C GLU A 257 -22.09 19.74 -5.75
N GLY A 258 -21.56 18.65 -6.32
CA GLY A 258 -21.76 18.27 -7.72
C GLY A 258 -20.90 19.02 -8.75
N GLN A 259 -20.04 19.95 -8.33
CA GLN A 259 -19.10 20.66 -9.21
C GLN A 259 -17.74 19.95 -9.25
N GLU A 260 -17.12 19.89 -10.43
CA GLU A 260 -15.77 19.35 -10.65
C GLU A 260 -14.72 20.46 -10.40
N TYR A 261 -13.61 20.09 -9.75
CA TYR A 261 -12.52 21.01 -9.40
C TYR A 261 -11.16 20.32 -9.54
N ASP A 262 -10.15 21.08 -9.95
CA ASP A 262 -8.74 20.73 -9.74
C ASP A 262 -8.26 21.24 -8.38
N ILE A 263 -7.45 20.43 -7.69
CA ILE A 263 -6.94 20.77 -6.35
C ILE A 263 -5.64 21.56 -6.50
N VAL A 264 -5.62 22.77 -5.94
CA VAL A 264 -4.43 23.61 -5.83
C VAL A 264 -3.91 23.54 -4.39
N LEU A 265 -2.63 23.17 -4.26
CA LEU A 265 -2.00 22.93 -2.97
C LEU A 265 -0.96 24.01 -2.69
N THR A 266 -1.01 24.58 -1.48
CA THR A 266 0.09 25.37 -0.92
C THR A 266 0.68 24.63 0.28
N ILE A 267 1.93 24.22 0.15
CA ILE A 267 2.66 23.42 1.15
C ILE A 267 3.69 24.27 1.91
N PHE A 268 3.93 23.93 3.18
CA PHE A 268 4.97 24.56 3.98
C PHE A 268 6.34 23.94 3.68
N THR A 269 6.90 24.20 2.50
CA THR A 269 8.30 23.85 2.21
C THR A 269 9.19 25.08 2.33
N GLY A 270 9.31 25.61 3.55
CA GLY A 270 10.25 26.69 3.88
C GLY A 270 11.29 26.21 4.89
N SER A 271 12.55 26.09 4.47
CA SER A 271 13.65 26.24 5.43
C SER A 271 13.48 27.60 6.13
N PRO A 272 13.76 27.76 7.44
CA PRO A 272 13.50 29.00 8.19
C PRO A 272 14.17 30.28 7.63
N SER A 273 14.97 30.17 6.57
CA SER A 273 15.60 31.29 5.86
C SER A 273 14.91 31.73 4.56
N ASN A 274 13.88 31.05 4.04
CA ASN A 274 13.16 31.48 2.82
C ASN A 274 11.65 31.22 2.95
N ASN A 275 10.91 32.29 3.29
CA ASN A 275 9.45 32.34 3.32
C ASN A 275 8.87 32.57 1.91
N SER A 276 9.04 31.60 1.02
CA SER A 276 8.33 31.61 -0.27
C SER A 276 7.43 30.39 -0.35
N PRO A 277 6.08 30.54 -0.33
CA PRO A 277 5.19 29.41 -0.60
C PRO A 277 5.41 28.92 -2.03
N ALA A 278 5.58 27.61 -2.20
CA ALA A 278 5.58 26.97 -3.51
C ALA A 278 4.13 26.66 -3.90
N LEU A 279 3.65 27.26 -4.98
CA LEU A 279 2.35 26.96 -5.57
C LEU A 279 2.55 25.81 -6.57
N SER A 280 1.88 24.69 -6.34
CA SER A 280 1.87 23.55 -7.26
C SER A 280 0.42 23.32 -7.72
N ILE A 281 0.16 23.49 -9.02
CA ILE A 281 -1.13 23.17 -9.64
C ILE A 281 -0.94 21.84 -10.37
N PHE A 282 -1.76 20.84 -10.04
CA PHE A 282 -1.77 19.57 -10.76
C PHE A 282 -3.20 19.22 -11.17
N PRO A 283 -3.46 18.98 -12.47
CA PRO A 283 -4.73 18.42 -12.89
C PRO A 283 -4.75 16.93 -12.50
N PHE A 284 -5.77 16.52 -11.75
CA PHE A 284 -5.98 15.10 -11.44
C PHE A 284 -7.44 14.73 -11.71
N PHE A 285 -7.63 13.96 -12.79
CA PHE A 285 -8.90 13.32 -13.10
C PHE A 285 -9.20 12.21 -12.08
N ALA A 286 -10.31 12.34 -11.36
CA ALA A 286 -10.95 11.25 -10.62
C ALA A 286 -11.79 10.37 -11.55
#